data_AF-A0A3D2VR32-F1
#
_entry.id   AF-A0A3D2VR32-F1
#
_cell.length_a   1.000
_cell.length_b   1.000
_cell.length_c   1.000
_cell.angle_alpha   90.00
_cell.angle_beta   90.00
_cell.angle_gamma   90.00
#
_symmetry.space_group_name_H-M   'P 1'
#
loop_
_entity.id
_entity.type
_entity.pdbx_description
1 polymer ?
#
loop_
_entity_poly.entity_id
_entity_poly.type
_entity_poly.pdbx_seq_one_letter_code
_entity_poly.pdbx_strand_id
1 'polypeptide(L)'
;MVVGPDRVAAARLLVETYGCNLVVSDDGLQHYHLRRDIEIAVVDGFRRLGNAACLPAGPLREPPSRLREVDFVVGNGAARGREYLMSLRGETAVNLEDPLITSTLASFRQCTVHAVAGIGDPWRFFDHLRHARLRLIEHPFPDHHPFKPEDLQFREDLPVLMTEKDAIKCRGITPASCWYVPVSAQLDPEFEDQLLKRVAMVAMAKGIRRRPETLPRRPRLAPLSEPLSGDEPDGQETAGDSGVPRQQSTAGVRQGASGIDL
;
A
#
# COMPACT_ATOMS: atom_id res chain seq x y z
N MET A 1 -11.75 8.81 -2.31
CA MET A 1 -11.06 7.70 -3.01
C MET A 1 -12.12 6.73 -3.48
N VAL A 2 -12.06 6.28 -4.72
CA VAL A 2 -12.97 5.25 -5.26
C VAL A 2 -12.08 4.09 -5.70
N VAL A 3 -12.44 2.88 -5.29
CA VAL A 3 -11.74 1.65 -5.67
C VAL A 3 -12.71 0.81 -6.50
N GLY A 4 -12.26 0.39 -7.68
CA GLY A 4 -13.07 -0.42 -8.58
C GLY A 4 -12.25 -0.87 -9.80
N PRO A 5 -12.54 -2.07 -10.34
CA PRO A 5 -11.83 -2.60 -11.50
C PRO A 5 -12.15 -1.80 -12.78
N ASP A 6 -13.37 -1.28 -12.91
CA ASP A 6 -13.74 -0.36 -13.99
C ASP A 6 -13.30 1.08 -13.63
N ARG A 7 -12.12 1.45 -14.15
CA ARG A 7 -11.54 2.77 -13.93
C ARG A 7 -12.35 3.90 -14.60
N VAL A 8 -13.09 3.61 -15.68
CA VAL A 8 -13.92 4.61 -16.36
C VAL A 8 -15.15 4.92 -15.52
N ALA A 9 -15.83 3.89 -15.01
CA ALA A 9 -16.96 4.04 -14.10
C ALA A 9 -16.54 4.78 -12.82
N ALA A 10 -15.39 4.41 -12.23
CA ALA A 10 -14.85 5.08 -11.05
C ALA A 10 -14.54 6.57 -11.31
N ALA A 11 -13.93 6.90 -12.46
CA ALA A 11 -13.64 8.28 -12.83
C ALA A 11 -14.93 9.09 -13.06
N ARG A 12 -15.95 8.52 -13.71
CA ARG A 12 -17.26 9.16 -13.89
C ARG A 12 -17.92 9.47 -12.55
N LEU A 13 -17.93 8.51 -11.63
CA LEU A 13 -18.47 8.70 -10.28
C LEU A 13 -17.79 9.87 -9.55
N LEU A 14 -16.45 9.96 -9.63
CA LEU A 14 -15.68 11.06 -9.04
C LEU A 14 -16.08 12.43 -9.62
N VAL A 15 -16.24 12.51 -10.93
CA VAL A 15 -16.59 13.76 -11.62
C VAL A 15 -18.04 14.15 -11.36
N GLU A 16 -18.98 13.23 -11.57
CA GLU A 16 -20.42 13.49 -11.56
C GLU A 16 -20.96 13.67 -10.14
N THR A 17 -20.58 12.79 -9.20
CA THR A 17 -21.11 12.82 -7.83
C THR A 17 -20.30 13.75 -6.93
N TYR A 18 -18.97 13.70 -7.02
CA TYR A 18 -18.09 14.44 -6.10
C TYR A 18 -17.58 15.76 -6.69
N GLY A 19 -17.84 16.04 -7.96
CA GLY A 19 -17.43 17.29 -8.62
C GLY A 19 -15.91 17.43 -8.74
N CYS A 20 -15.19 16.31 -8.84
CA CYS A 20 -13.74 16.32 -9.03
C CYS A 20 -13.39 16.95 -10.38
N ASN A 21 -12.41 17.87 -10.38
CA ASN A 21 -11.88 18.52 -11.57
C ASN A 21 -10.48 17.99 -11.98
N LEU A 22 -9.90 17.16 -11.12
CA LEU A 22 -8.66 16.43 -11.35
C LEU A 22 -8.85 15.02 -10.79
N VAL A 23 -8.52 14.02 -11.59
CA VAL A 23 -8.53 12.61 -11.19
C VAL A 23 -7.11 12.09 -11.35
N VAL A 24 -6.57 11.51 -10.28
CA VAL A 24 -5.29 10.81 -10.29
C VAL A 24 -5.58 9.32 -10.25
N SER A 25 -5.15 8.59 -11.29
CA SER A 25 -5.26 7.13 -11.34
C SER A 25 -3.93 6.51 -10.93
N ASP A 26 -3.88 5.98 -9.71
CA ASP A 26 -2.77 5.14 -9.27
C ASP A 26 -2.72 3.85 -10.11
N ASP A 27 -1.52 3.42 -10.49
CA ASP A 27 -1.26 2.30 -11.42
C ASP A 27 -2.12 2.33 -12.71
N GLY A 28 -2.38 3.53 -13.24
CA GLY A 28 -3.33 3.75 -14.34
C GLY A 28 -2.81 3.50 -15.76
N LEU A 29 -1.50 3.30 -15.97
CA LEU A 29 -0.91 3.33 -17.32
C LEU A 29 -1.45 2.22 -18.24
N GLN A 30 -1.61 1.00 -17.71
CA GLN A 30 -2.10 -0.14 -18.48
C GLN A 30 -3.64 -0.19 -18.60
N HIS A 31 -4.37 0.74 -17.98
CA HIS A 31 -5.83 0.86 -18.12
C HIS A 31 -6.20 1.71 -19.34
N TYR A 32 -5.94 1.21 -20.56
CA TYR A 32 -6.11 1.98 -21.81
C TYR A 32 -7.54 2.48 -22.09
N HIS A 33 -8.57 1.83 -21.55
CA HIS A 33 -9.95 2.30 -21.66
C HIS A 33 -10.19 3.62 -20.90
N LEU A 34 -9.39 3.91 -19.87
CA LEU A 34 -9.40 5.21 -19.22
C LEU A 34 -8.57 6.18 -20.06
N ARG A 35 -9.25 7.12 -20.72
CA ARG A 35 -8.57 8.25 -21.35
C ARG A 35 -7.83 9.06 -20.28
N ARG A 36 -6.53 9.32 -20.49
CA ARG A 36 -5.70 10.15 -19.63
C ARG A 36 -5.21 11.36 -20.43
N ASP A 37 -5.17 12.53 -19.80
CA ASP A 37 -4.65 13.74 -20.43
C ASP A 37 -3.15 13.96 -20.17
N ILE A 38 -2.66 13.36 -19.09
CA ILE A 38 -1.26 13.42 -18.66
C ILE A 38 -0.88 12.03 -18.17
N GLU A 39 0.26 11.53 -18.64
CA GLU A 39 0.85 10.27 -18.22
C GLU A 39 2.19 10.48 -17.54
N ILE A 40 2.38 9.83 -16.39
CA ILE A 40 3.64 9.85 -15.64
C ILE A 40 4.07 8.39 -15.47
N ALA A 41 5.24 8.03 -16.02
CA ALA A 41 5.84 6.73 -15.80
C ALA A 41 6.89 6.81 -14.68
N VAL A 42 6.82 5.88 -13.73
CA VAL A 42 7.84 5.74 -12.68
C VAL A 42 8.74 4.56 -13.03
N VAL A 43 10.05 4.81 -13.11
CA VAL A 43 11.08 3.80 -13.40
C VAL A 43 11.93 3.60 -12.15
N ASP A 44 12.21 2.36 -11.79
CA ASP A 44 13.16 2.08 -10.71
C ASP A 44 14.57 2.54 -11.10
N GLY A 45 15.15 3.45 -10.32
CA GLY A 45 16.42 4.09 -10.62
C GLY A 45 17.63 3.15 -10.64
N PHE A 46 17.55 2.03 -9.91
CA PHE A 46 18.65 1.09 -9.76
C PHE A 46 18.45 -0.16 -10.61
N ARG A 47 17.28 -0.80 -10.51
CA ARG A 47 16.93 -2.00 -11.31
C ARG A 47 16.66 -1.66 -12.78
N ARG A 48 16.32 -0.41 -13.06
CA ARG A 48 16.00 0.08 -14.41
C ARG A 48 14.91 -0.78 -15.05
N LEU A 49 15.15 -1.29 -16.25
CA LEU A 49 14.18 -2.08 -17.03
C LEU A 49 14.46 -3.59 -16.96
N GLY A 50 15.35 -4.05 -16.06
CA GLY A 50 15.77 -5.46 -16.00
C GLY A 50 16.39 -5.93 -17.32
N ASN A 51 15.87 -7.04 -17.86
CA ASN A 51 16.29 -7.57 -19.17
C ASN A 51 15.58 -6.92 -20.38
N ALA A 52 14.83 -5.84 -20.15
CA ALA A 52 14.08 -5.09 -21.16
C ALA A 52 13.00 -5.89 -21.93
N ALA A 53 12.69 -7.11 -21.52
CA ALA A 53 11.64 -7.94 -22.11
C ALA A 53 10.32 -7.78 -21.36
N CYS A 54 9.21 -7.88 -22.10
CA CYS A 54 7.89 -7.98 -21.50
C CYS A 54 7.63 -9.37 -20.91
N LEU A 55 6.65 -9.45 -20.02
CA LEU A 55 6.14 -10.72 -19.48
C LEU A 55 5.72 -11.67 -20.61
N PRO A 56 5.99 -12.99 -20.48
CA PRO A 56 6.66 -13.65 -19.36
C PRO A 56 8.20 -13.66 -19.45
N ALA A 57 8.80 -13.20 -20.57
CA ALA A 57 10.24 -13.27 -20.80
C ALA A 57 11.05 -12.28 -19.93
N GLY A 58 10.39 -11.26 -19.36
CA GLY A 58 11.00 -10.28 -18.47
C GLY A 58 9.95 -9.59 -17.58
N PRO A 59 10.37 -8.65 -16.71
CA PRO A 59 9.50 -8.08 -15.69
C PRO A 59 8.56 -6.97 -16.21
N LEU A 60 8.71 -6.53 -17.47
CA LEU A 60 7.98 -5.38 -17.98
C LEU A 60 6.54 -5.75 -18.38
N ARG A 61 5.59 -4.85 -18.10
CA ARG A 61 4.20 -4.95 -18.60
C ARG A 61 4.03 -4.36 -20.00
N GLU A 62 4.89 -3.42 -20.37
CA GLU A 62 4.90 -2.71 -21.64
C GLU A 62 6.35 -2.58 -22.15
N PRO A 63 6.56 -2.51 -23.47
CA PRO A 63 7.90 -2.41 -24.04
C PRO A 63 8.58 -1.08 -23.64
N PRO A 64 9.92 -1.04 -23.54
CA PRO A 64 10.67 0.19 -23.21
C PRO A 64 10.35 1.40 -24.11
N SER A 65 9.91 1.16 -25.35
CA SER A 65 9.48 2.21 -26.27
C SER A 65 8.36 3.08 -25.73
N ARG A 66 7.50 2.53 -24.86
CA ARG A 66 6.36 3.22 -24.26
C ARG A 66 6.76 4.46 -23.47
N LEU A 67 7.96 4.47 -22.90
CA LEU A 67 8.51 5.62 -22.17
C LEU A 67 8.72 6.86 -23.06
N ARG A 68 8.70 6.72 -24.39
CA ARG A 68 8.77 7.86 -25.33
C ARG A 68 7.42 8.54 -25.54
N GLU A 69 6.33 7.91 -25.11
CA GLU A 69 4.96 8.36 -25.37
C GLU A 69 4.32 9.05 -24.16
N VAL A 70 4.87 8.85 -22.96
CA VAL A 70 4.38 9.49 -21.73
C VAL A 70 4.84 10.95 -21.65
N ASP A 71 4.10 11.79 -20.93
CA ASP A 71 4.48 13.20 -20.73
C ASP A 71 5.69 13.34 -19.82
N PHE A 72 5.81 12.49 -18.79
CA PHE A 72 6.88 12.55 -17.80
C PHE A 72 7.41 11.16 -17.45
N VAL A 73 8.73 11.08 -17.23
CA VAL A 73 9.38 9.89 -16.66
C VAL A 73 10.08 10.29 -15.37
N VAL A 74 9.77 9.57 -14.29
CA VAL A 74 10.31 9.80 -12.95
C VAL A 74 11.18 8.61 -12.55
N GLY A 75 12.45 8.86 -12.27
CA GLY A 75 13.39 7.87 -11.76
C GLY A 75 13.32 7.79 -10.24
N ASN A 76 12.92 6.64 -9.70
CA ASN A 76 12.78 6.41 -8.27
C ASN A 76 14.09 5.94 -7.64
N GLY A 77 14.71 6.80 -6.82
CA GLY A 77 16.00 6.60 -6.14
C GLY A 77 17.20 7.09 -6.95
N ALA A 78 17.14 6.97 -8.28
CA ALA A 78 18.11 7.52 -9.22
C ALA A 78 17.42 7.85 -10.56
N ALA A 79 17.91 8.86 -11.26
CA ALA A 79 17.39 9.31 -12.55
C ALA A 79 18.47 9.21 -13.64
N ARG A 80 18.07 8.98 -14.89
CA ARG A 80 18.96 8.96 -16.06
C ARG A 80 18.40 9.80 -17.21
N GLY A 81 19.28 10.45 -17.96
CA GLY A 81 18.89 11.17 -19.18
C GLY A 81 17.94 12.32 -18.88
N ARG A 82 16.69 12.21 -19.34
CA ARG A 82 15.62 13.23 -19.18
C ARG A 82 14.61 12.89 -18.07
N GLU A 83 14.96 11.95 -17.20
CA GLU A 83 14.11 11.57 -16.06
C GLU A 83 14.21 12.59 -14.94
N TYR A 84 13.09 12.84 -14.27
CA TYR A 84 13.06 13.59 -13.03
C TYR A 84 13.36 12.70 -11.85
N LEU A 85 14.15 13.17 -10.89
CA LEU A 85 14.48 12.39 -9.71
C LEU A 85 13.31 12.39 -8.71
N MET A 86 12.97 11.22 -8.20
CA MET A 86 12.19 11.05 -6.98
C MET A 86 13.04 10.31 -5.95
N SER A 87 13.03 10.76 -4.70
CA SER A 87 13.63 10.05 -3.58
C SER A 87 12.58 9.81 -2.50
N LEU A 88 12.67 8.67 -1.81
CA LEU A 88 11.85 8.42 -0.62
C LEU A 88 12.65 8.87 0.60
N ARG A 89 12.02 9.67 1.46
CA ARG A 89 12.62 10.12 2.71
C ARG A 89 11.74 9.79 3.90
N GLY A 90 12.35 9.25 4.95
CA GLY A 90 11.71 9.01 6.23
C GLY A 90 12.80 8.94 7.30
N GLU A 91 12.63 9.71 8.37
CA GLU A 91 13.62 9.77 9.46
C GLU A 91 12.99 9.41 10.80
N THR A 92 11.69 9.11 10.80
CA THR A 92 10.92 8.78 11.99
C THR A 92 10.38 7.36 11.88
N ALA A 93 10.25 6.73 13.03
CA ALA A 93 9.48 5.52 13.25
C ALA A 93 8.29 5.89 14.14
N VAL A 94 7.13 5.33 13.83
CA VAL A 94 5.88 5.54 14.56
C VAL A 94 5.50 4.22 15.19
N ASN A 95 5.15 4.24 16.47
CA ASN A 95 4.70 3.03 17.15
C ASN A 95 3.41 2.52 16.50
N LEU A 96 3.32 1.20 16.34
CA LEU A 96 2.21 0.58 15.64
C LEU A 96 0.90 0.61 16.44
N GLU A 97 0.98 0.54 17.78
CA GLU A 97 -0.16 0.53 18.69
C GLU A 97 -0.63 1.96 19.01
N ASP A 98 0.29 2.87 19.31
CA ASP A 98 -0.02 4.28 19.59
C ASP A 98 0.71 5.22 18.60
N PRO A 99 0.02 5.73 17.57
CA PRO A 99 0.60 6.66 16.59
C PRO A 99 1.09 8.00 17.17
N LEU A 100 0.72 8.35 18.41
CA LEU A 100 1.26 9.54 19.09
C LEU A 100 2.69 9.32 19.59
N ILE A 101 3.08 8.06 19.76
CA ILE A 101 4.44 7.67 20.12
C ILE A 101 5.28 7.60 18.85
N THR A 102 6.22 8.53 18.73
CA THR A 102 7.14 8.61 17.60
C THR A 102 8.59 8.67 18.10
N SER A 103 9.51 8.17 17.29
CA SER A 103 10.94 8.22 17.57
C SER A 103 11.70 8.46 16.28
N THR A 104 12.87 9.10 16.36
CA THR A 104 13.74 9.22 15.18
C THR A 104 14.42 7.87 14.91
N LEU A 105 14.73 7.56 13.66
CA LEU A 105 15.54 6.39 13.31
C LEU A 105 16.91 6.44 14.00
N ALA A 106 17.44 7.63 14.25
CA ALA A 106 18.71 7.79 14.98
C ALA A 106 18.68 7.20 16.40
N SER A 107 17.51 7.19 17.05
CA SER A 107 17.32 6.60 18.39
C SER A 107 17.56 5.09 18.41
N PHE A 108 17.41 4.40 17.27
CA PHE A 108 17.58 2.95 17.15
C PHE A 108 19.04 2.54 16.81
N ARG A 109 19.96 3.50 16.63
CA ARG A 109 21.36 3.19 16.25
C ARG A 109 22.15 2.42 17.32
N GLN A 110 21.72 2.51 18.57
CA GLN A 110 22.42 1.87 19.70
C GLN A 110 22.03 0.40 19.89
N CYS A 111 20.93 -0.04 19.29
CA CYS A 111 20.49 -1.44 19.32
C CYS A 111 20.56 -2.07 17.92
N THR A 112 20.27 -3.37 17.87
CA THR A 112 19.94 -4.07 16.61
C THR A 112 18.42 -4.10 16.51
N VAL A 113 17.88 -3.99 15.30
CA VAL A 113 16.43 -4.04 15.05
C VAL A 113 16.08 -5.15 14.08
N HIS A 114 14.89 -5.73 14.24
CA HIS A 114 14.30 -6.59 13.21
C HIS A 114 13.67 -5.71 12.14
N ALA A 115 14.11 -5.84 10.90
CA ALA A 115 13.57 -5.12 9.76
C ALA A 115 12.66 -6.06 8.95
N VAL A 116 11.37 -5.74 8.90
CA VAL A 116 10.34 -6.58 8.26
C VAL A 116 9.78 -5.87 7.03
N ALA A 117 9.74 -6.55 5.88
CA ALA A 117 9.15 -5.98 4.68
C ALA A 117 8.50 -7.05 3.79
N GLY A 118 7.20 -6.88 3.53
CA GLY A 118 6.35 -7.69 2.64
C GLY A 118 5.87 -6.89 1.43
N ILE A 119 6.81 -6.25 0.74
CA ILE A 119 6.60 -5.38 -0.43
C ILE A 119 7.36 -5.94 -1.66
N GLY A 120 7.04 -5.46 -2.86
CA GLY A 120 7.64 -5.96 -4.11
C GLY A 120 9.17 -5.84 -4.23
N ASP A 121 9.82 -5.05 -3.39
CA ASP A 121 11.29 -5.02 -3.24
C ASP A 121 11.69 -4.70 -1.78
N PRO A 122 11.80 -5.72 -0.90
CA PRO A 122 12.12 -5.53 0.52
C PRO A 122 13.46 -4.84 0.75
N TRP A 123 14.43 -5.05 -0.14
CA TRP A 123 15.78 -4.50 -0.01
C TRP A 123 15.79 -2.97 0.01
N ARG A 124 14.84 -2.33 -0.69
CA ARG A 124 14.70 -0.86 -0.65
C ARG A 124 14.42 -0.33 0.74
N PHE A 125 13.61 -1.06 1.52
CA PHE A 125 13.33 -0.69 2.90
C PHE A 125 14.55 -0.91 3.78
N PHE A 126 15.24 -2.04 3.63
CA PHE A 126 16.43 -2.34 4.42
C PHE A 126 17.56 -1.36 4.12
N ASP A 127 17.79 -1.00 2.86
CA ASP A 127 18.79 -0.02 2.46
C ASP A 127 18.48 1.37 3.01
N HIS A 128 17.19 1.75 3.07
CA HIS A 128 16.78 2.98 3.75
C HIS A 128 17.17 2.97 5.24
N LEU A 129 16.91 1.87 5.97
CA LEU A 129 17.32 1.76 7.37
C LEU A 129 18.86 1.73 7.53
N ARG A 130 19.58 1.07 6.62
CA ARG A 130 21.06 1.08 6.58
C ARG A 130 21.62 2.48 6.35
N HIS A 131 21.02 3.26 5.45
CA HIS A 131 21.41 4.66 5.23
C HIS A 131 21.17 5.52 6.49
N ALA A 132 20.16 5.19 7.29
CA ALA A 132 19.95 5.78 8.61
C ALA A 132 20.94 5.29 9.69
N ARG A 133 21.87 4.39 9.33
CA ARG A 133 22.93 3.78 10.13
C ARG A 133 22.45 2.80 11.22
N LEU A 134 21.37 2.08 10.95
CA LEU A 134 20.85 1.05 11.86
C LEU A 134 21.53 -0.31 11.60
N ARG A 135 21.63 -1.13 12.64
CA ARG A 135 22.02 -2.54 12.54
C ARG A 135 20.77 -3.39 12.42
N LEU A 136 20.68 -4.22 11.39
CA LEU A 136 19.44 -4.90 11.02
C LEU A 136 19.58 -6.43 11.11
N ILE A 137 18.52 -7.08 11.57
CA ILE A 137 18.21 -8.48 11.27
C ILE A 137 17.06 -8.43 10.25
N GLU A 138 17.32 -8.88 9.03
CA GLU A 138 16.40 -8.69 7.90
C GLU A 138 15.43 -9.85 7.75
N HIS A 139 14.16 -9.53 7.56
CA HIS A 139 13.07 -10.48 7.37
C HIS A 139 12.28 -10.11 6.11
N PRO A 140 12.73 -10.54 4.92
CA PRO A 140 11.99 -10.33 3.69
C PRO A 140 10.80 -11.30 3.60
N PHE A 141 9.64 -10.75 3.26
CA PHE A 141 8.41 -11.51 2.99
C PHE A 141 7.95 -11.28 1.54
N PRO A 142 7.15 -12.19 0.96
CA PRO A 142 6.52 -11.97 -0.34
C PRO A 142 5.68 -10.69 -0.38
N ASP A 143 5.54 -10.07 -1.56
CA ASP A 143 4.64 -8.94 -1.69
C ASP A 143 3.20 -9.37 -1.35
N HIS A 144 2.47 -8.49 -0.67
CA HIS A 144 1.13 -8.78 -0.14
C HIS A 144 1.07 -9.91 0.90
N HIS A 145 2.18 -10.27 1.57
CA HIS A 145 2.19 -11.28 2.64
C HIS A 145 1.10 -11.03 3.70
N PRO A 146 0.28 -12.03 4.04
CA PRO A 146 -0.71 -11.93 5.11
C PRO A 146 -0.05 -12.23 6.47
N PHE A 147 0.45 -11.18 7.13
CA PHE A 147 1.13 -11.30 8.41
C PHE A 147 0.26 -11.96 9.48
N LYS A 148 0.89 -12.82 10.28
CA LYS A 148 0.33 -13.42 11.50
C LYS A 148 1.19 -13.05 12.71
N PRO A 149 0.67 -13.17 13.95
CA PRO A 149 1.46 -12.87 15.15
C PRO A 149 2.80 -13.61 15.20
N GLU A 150 2.83 -14.86 14.74
CA GLU A 150 4.04 -15.70 14.77
C GLU A 150 5.14 -15.19 13.84
N ASP A 151 4.77 -14.47 12.76
CA ASP A 151 5.74 -13.88 11.81
C ASP A 151 6.54 -12.72 12.44
N LEU A 152 6.06 -12.19 13.57
CA LEU A 152 6.59 -10.99 14.24
C LEU A 152 7.09 -11.31 15.66
N GLN A 153 7.03 -12.58 16.06
CA GLN A 153 7.60 -13.09 17.31
C GLN A 153 9.02 -13.58 17.07
N PHE A 154 9.99 -12.72 17.36
CA PHE A 154 11.41 -13.06 17.27
C PHE A 154 11.96 -13.54 18.61
N ARG A 155 13.07 -14.28 18.56
CA ARG A 155 13.68 -14.86 19.77
C ARG A 155 14.29 -13.78 20.67
N GLU A 156 14.87 -12.77 20.05
CA GLU A 156 15.44 -11.61 20.72
C GLU A 156 14.36 -10.54 20.95
N ASP A 157 14.31 -9.98 22.17
CA ASP A 157 13.44 -8.85 22.49
C ASP A 157 14.05 -7.55 21.93
N LEU A 158 13.98 -7.40 20.61
CA LEU A 158 14.49 -6.24 19.86
C LEU A 158 13.35 -5.50 19.17
N PRO A 159 13.48 -4.18 18.94
CA PRO A 159 12.48 -3.41 18.20
C PRO A 159 12.26 -3.98 16.80
N VAL A 160 11.00 -4.03 16.39
CA VAL A 160 10.61 -4.43 15.03
C VAL A 160 10.24 -3.18 14.24
N LEU A 161 10.94 -2.94 13.13
CA LEU A 161 10.65 -1.84 12.20
C LEU A 161 10.13 -2.45 10.90
N MET A 162 8.97 -1.98 10.43
CA MET A 162 8.36 -2.41 9.19
C MET A 162 7.98 -1.25 8.27
N THR A 163 7.57 -1.57 7.04
CA THR A 163 7.01 -0.58 6.11
C THR A 163 5.62 -0.12 6.57
N GLU A 164 5.21 1.08 6.19
CA GLU A 164 3.83 1.55 6.45
C GLU A 164 2.77 0.66 5.77
N LYS A 165 3.08 0.08 4.60
CA LYS A 165 2.18 -0.86 3.89
C LYS A 165 1.94 -2.12 4.69
N ASP A 166 2.97 -2.65 5.35
CA ASP A 166 2.86 -3.85 6.18
C ASP A 166 2.24 -3.55 7.54
N ALA A 167 2.50 -2.37 8.11
CA ALA A 167 1.88 -1.89 9.34
C ALA A 167 0.34 -1.99 9.30
N ILE A 168 -0.28 -1.64 8.17
CA ILE A 168 -1.75 -1.74 7.99
C ILE A 168 -2.25 -3.17 8.19
N LYS A 169 -1.48 -4.18 7.79
CA LYS A 169 -1.81 -5.61 7.91
C LYS A 169 -1.54 -6.13 9.33
N CYS A 170 -0.60 -5.50 10.03
CA CYS A 170 -0.12 -5.92 11.34
C CYS A 170 -0.88 -5.30 12.52
N ARG A 171 -1.75 -4.31 12.28
CA ARG A 171 -2.56 -3.70 13.35
C ARG A 171 -3.43 -4.75 14.04
N GLY A 172 -3.30 -4.84 15.37
CA GLY A 172 -4.07 -5.76 16.21
C GLY A 172 -3.48 -7.17 16.35
N ILE A 173 -2.36 -7.49 15.68
CA ILE A 173 -1.69 -8.79 15.78
C ILE A 173 -0.26 -8.72 16.34
N THR A 174 0.22 -7.53 16.70
CA THR A 174 1.62 -7.26 17.05
C THR A 174 1.88 -6.92 18.51
N PRO A 175 3.10 -7.21 19.02
CA PRO A 175 3.60 -6.65 20.27
C PRO A 175 3.75 -5.11 20.24
N ALA A 176 3.72 -4.49 21.44
CA ALA A 176 3.90 -3.04 21.63
C ALA A 176 5.25 -2.48 21.13
N SER A 177 6.25 -3.35 20.94
CA SER A 177 7.59 -3.00 20.44
C SER A 177 7.70 -2.90 18.90
N CYS A 178 6.57 -2.96 18.19
CA CYS A 178 6.51 -2.81 16.74
C CYS A 178 6.35 -1.35 16.31
N TRP A 179 7.09 -0.98 15.28
CA TRP A 179 7.13 0.35 14.69
C TRP A 179 7.01 0.24 13.19
N TYR A 180 6.45 1.28 12.56
CA TYR A 180 6.53 1.45 11.12
C TYR A 180 7.26 2.74 10.77
N VAL A 181 7.92 2.73 9.61
CA VAL A 181 8.72 3.87 9.15
C VAL A 181 7.99 4.52 7.98
N PRO A 182 7.23 5.61 8.21
CA PRO A 182 6.61 6.35 7.13
C PRO A 182 7.67 6.98 6.24
N VAL A 183 7.37 7.01 4.93
CA VAL A 183 8.21 7.67 3.94
C VAL A 183 7.39 8.63 3.11
N SER A 184 7.99 9.77 2.81
CA SER A 184 7.45 10.78 1.91
C SER A 184 8.26 10.79 0.62
N ALA A 185 7.58 10.83 -0.52
CA ALA A 185 8.23 11.09 -1.79
C ALA A 185 8.68 12.56 -1.85
N GLN A 186 9.95 12.78 -2.13
CA GLN A 186 10.50 14.07 -2.51
C GLN A 186 10.78 14.04 -4.01
N LEU A 187 10.15 14.95 -4.72
CA LEU A 187 10.23 15.09 -6.16
C LEU A 187 11.21 16.22 -6.52
N ASP A 188 11.77 16.13 -7.71
CA ASP A 188 12.53 17.23 -8.32
C ASP A 188 11.65 18.50 -8.42
N PRO A 189 12.08 19.66 -7.92
CA PRO A 189 11.32 20.91 -8.05
C PRO A 189 10.95 21.25 -9.50
N GLU A 190 11.83 20.91 -10.46
CA GLU A 190 11.54 21.12 -11.88
C GLU A 190 10.37 20.25 -12.35
N PHE A 191 10.27 19.01 -11.87
CA PHE A 191 9.14 18.14 -12.18
C PHE A 191 7.82 18.72 -11.68
N GLU A 192 7.80 19.20 -10.44
CA GLU A 192 6.60 19.81 -9.85
C GLU A 192 6.13 21.01 -10.66
N ASP A 193 7.05 21.90 -11.01
CA ASP A 193 6.77 23.08 -11.83
C ASP A 193 6.22 22.70 -13.22
N GLN A 194 6.83 21.73 -13.89
CA GLN A 194 6.41 21.31 -15.23
C GLN A 194 5.07 20.57 -15.19
N LEU A 195 4.84 19.71 -14.20
CA LEU A 195 3.57 19.03 -13.99
C LEU A 195 2.44 20.03 -13.73
N LEU A 196 2.65 21.01 -12.86
CA LEU A 196 1.66 22.03 -12.56
C LEU A 196 1.34 22.90 -13.78
N LYS A 197 2.35 23.28 -14.58
CA LYS A 197 2.15 23.96 -15.87
C LYS A 197 1.32 23.11 -16.82
N ARG A 198 1.63 21.81 -16.96
CA ARG A 198 0.90 20.89 -17.82
C ARG A 198 -0.56 20.73 -17.39
N VAL A 199 -0.81 20.55 -16.09
CA VAL A 199 -2.16 20.47 -15.52
C VAL A 199 -2.93 21.77 -15.79
N ALA A 200 -2.31 22.93 -15.60
CA ALA A 200 -2.95 24.23 -15.86
C ALA A 200 -3.33 24.39 -17.35
N MET A 201 -2.44 24.01 -18.28
CA MET A 201 -2.73 24.05 -19.72
C MET A 201 -3.91 23.14 -20.10
N VAL A 202 -3.92 21.90 -19.59
CA VAL A 202 -5.03 20.96 -19.84
C VAL A 202 -6.34 21.48 -19.25
N ALA A 203 -6.31 22.02 -18.02
CA ALA A 203 -7.49 22.59 -17.37
C ALA A 203 -8.06 23.77 -18.18
N MET A 204 -7.20 24.68 -18.65
CA MET A 204 -7.61 25.80 -19.52
C MET A 204 -8.22 25.31 -20.83
N ALA A 205 -7.60 24.35 -21.50
CA ALA A 205 -8.10 23.77 -22.76
C ALA A 205 -9.47 23.10 -22.58
N LYS A 206 -9.76 22.56 -21.39
CA LYS A 206 -11.06 21.97 -21.02
C LYS A 206 -12.06 22.97 -20.44
N GLY A 207 -11.73 24.26 -20.37
CA GLY A 207 -12.59 25.29 -19.79
C GLY A 207 -12.77 25.19 -18.27
N ILE A 208 -11.92 24.42 -17.58
CA ILE A 208 -11.94 24.30 -16.12
C ILE A 208 -11.33 25.56 -15.53
N ARG A 209 -12.14 26.38 -14.85
CA ARG A 209 -11.66 27.59 -14.16
C ARG A 209 -11.25 27.27 -12.72
N ARG A 210 -10.21 27.96 -12.23
CA ARG A 210 -9.93 28.00 -10.78
C ARG A 210 -11.17 28.53 -10.07
N ARG A 211 -11.65 27.80 -9.05
CA ARG A 211 -12.61 28.39 -8.10
C ARG A 211 -11.90 29.50 -7.31
N PRO A 212 -12.56 30.64 -7.05
CA PRO A 212 -12.06 31.62 -6.09
C PRO A 212 -11.83 30.97 -4.73
N GLU A 213 -10.78 31.37 -4.01
CA GLU A 213 -10.42 30.86 -2.68
C GLU A 213 -11.48 31.14 -1.59
N THR A 214 -12.52 31.91 -1.91
CA THR A 214 -13.54 32.39 -0.96
C THR A 214 -14.68 31.40 -0.68
N LEU A 215 -14.71 30.22 -1.31
CA LEU A 215 -15.65 29.15 -0.95
C LEU A 215 -14.96 28.13 -0.04
N PRO A 216 -15.59 27.72 1.08
CA PRO A 216 -14.99 26.74 1.98
C PRO A 216 -14.63 25.47 1.22
N ARG A 217 -13.42 24.94 1.48
CA ARG A 217 -13.02 23.62 0.99
C ARG A 217 -14.13 22.64 1.37
N ARG A 218 -14.68 21.91 0.38
CA ARG A 218 -15.65 20.85 0.66
C ARG A 218 -15.04 19.96 1.76
N PRO A 219 -15.80 19.61 2.81
CA PRO A 219 -15.28 18.76 3.87
C PRO A 219 -14.71 17.49 3.26
N ARG A 220 -13.58 16.99 3.80
CA ARG A 220 -13.10 15.65 3.50
C ARG A 220 -14.23 14.69 3.87
N LEU A 221 -14.92 14.14 2.86
CA LEU A 221 -15.92 13.11 3.08
C LEU A 221 -15.21 11.91 3.72
N ALA A 222 -15.80 11.42 4.81
CA ALA A 222 -15.36 10.20 5.46
C ALA A 222 -15.29 9.04 4.45
N PRO A 223 -14.41 8.03 4.67
CA PRO A 223 -14.40 6.84 3.82
C PRO A 223 -15.81 6.24 3.77
N LEU A 224 -16.26 5.86 2.56
CA LEU A 224 -17.46 5.06 2.39
C LEU A 224 -17.25 3.73 3.14
N SER A 225 -17.97 3.54 4.23
CA SER A 225 -18.09 2.25 4.90
C SER A 225 -19.04 1.36 4.08
N GLU A 226 -18.46 0.27 3.56
CA GLU A 226 -19.03 -0.99 3.09
C GLU A 226 -20.03 -1.01 1.91
N PRO A 227 -19.98 -2.07 1.07
CA PRO A 227 -20.90 -2.24 -0.04
C PRO A 227 -22.30 -2.63 0.47
N LEU A 228 -23.31 -2.00 -0.14
CA LEU A 228 -24.71 -2.36 -0.02
C LEU A 228 -24.89 -3.86 -0.34
N SER A 229 -25.20 -4.66 0.68
CA SER A 229 -25.85 -5.96 0.52
C SER A 229 -27.24 -5.71 -0.06
N GLY A 230 -27.47 -6.18 -1.29
CA GLY A 230 -28.80 -6.16 -1.88
C GLY A 230 -29.69 -7.19 -1.18
N ASP A 231 -30.80 -6.70 -0.62
CA ASP A 231 -31.97 -7.49 -0.31
C ASP A 231 -32.66 -7.91 -1.64
N GLU A 232 -32.92 -9.20 -1.80
CA GLU A 232 -34.00 -9.71 -2.66
C GLU A 232 -34.92 -10.56 -1.77
N PRO A 233 -36.26 -10.48 -1.94
CA PRO A 233 -37.22 -10.91 -0.95
C PRO A 233 -37.64 -12.39 -1.05
N ASP A 234 -38.21 -12.80 0.08
CA ASP A 234 -38.92 -14.00 0.47
C ASP A 234 -39.68 -14.79 -0.63
N GLY A 235 -39.60 -16.12 -0.51
CA GLY A 235 -40.35 -17.10 -1.28
C GLY A 235 -40.48 -18.40 -0.49
N GLN A 236 -41.53 -18.48 0.31
CA GLN A 236 -41.91 -19.58 1.22
C GLN A 236 -42.41 -20.86 0.52
N GLU A 237 -42.45 -21.92 1.33
CA GLU A 237 -43.15 -23.23 1.22
C GLU A 237 -42.37 -24.42 0.64
N THR A 238 -42.41 -25.66 1.16
CA THR A 238 -43.00 -26.32 2.35
C THR A 238 -42.42 -27.75 2.47
N ALA A 239 -42.44 -28.31 3.71
CA ALA A 239 -42.51 -29.74 4.11
C ALA A 239 -41.35 -30.71 3.70
N GLY A 240 -40.92 -31.69 4.51
CA GLY A 240 -41.35 -32.26 5.79
C GLY A 240 -40.22 -33.16 6.33
N ASP A 241 -40.16 -33.38 7.66
CA ASP A 241 -40.36 -34.69 8.32
C ASP A 241 -39.22 -35.71 8.08
N SER A 242 -38.62 -36.45 9.01
CA SER A 242 -38.76 -36.76 10.43
C SER A 242 -37.49 -37.56 10.84
N GLY A 243 -37.19 -37.67 12.14
CA GLY A 243 -36.54 -38.89 12.65
C GLY A 243 -35.20 -38.76 13.41
N VAL A 244 -35.28 -38.45 14.70
CA VAL A 244 -34.37 -38.91 15.78
C VAL A 244 -35.33 -39.52 16.83
N PRO A 245 -35.08 -40.65 17.53
CA PRO A 245 -33.87 -40.87 18.34
C PRO A 245 -33.41 -42.32 18.57
N ARG A 246 -32.18 -42.48 19.13
CA ARG A 246 -31.95 -43.36 20.29
C ARG A 246 -30.60 -43.13 20.97
N GLN A 247 -30.68 -43.04 22.29
CA GLN A 247 -29.62 -43.05 23.30
C GLN A 247 -29.00 -44.45 23.42
N GLN A 248 -27.73 -44.56 23.85
CA GLN A 248 -27.36 -45.04 25.19
C GLN A 248 -25.84 -45.32 25.35
N SER A 249 -25.28 -44.72 26.42
CA SER A 249 -24.30 -45.30 27.37
C SER A 249 -22.87 -45.57 26.86
N THR A 250 -21.78 -45.48 27.62
CA THR A 250 -21.53 -45.52 29.07
C THR A 250 -20.25 -44.73 29.43
N ALA A 251 -20.15 -44.38 30.71
CA ALA A 251 -19.07 -43.68 31.37
C ALA A 251 -17.77 -44.48 31.53
N GLY A 252 -16.66 -43.77 31.74
CA GLY A 252 -15.37 -44.32 32.18
C GLY A 252 -14.42 -43.23 32.68
N VAL A 253 -14.48 -42.96 33.98
CA VAL A 253 -13.59 -42.09 34.77
C VAL A 253 -12.18 -42.70 34.86
N ARG A 254 -11.11 -41.87 34.81
CA ARG A 254 -9.98 -41.91 35.78
C ARG A 254 -9.02 -40.73 35.64
N GLN A 255 -8.68 -40.19 36.81
CA GLN A 255 -7.71 -39.14 37.11
C GLN A 255 -6.26 -39.67 37.16
N GLY A 256 -5.31 -38.71 37.16
CA GLY A 256 -3.94 -38.82 37.67
C GLY A 256 -2.90 -38.90 36.56
N ALA A 257 -1.72 -38.29 36.62
CA ALA A 257 -1.04 -37.36 37.52
C ALA A 257 0.37 -37.19 36.88
N SER A 258 0.99 -36.02 37.09
CA SER A 258 2.45 -35.81 37.19
C SER A 258 3.43 -36.53 36.25
N GLY A 259 4.26 -35.79 35.53
CA GLY A 259 5.53 -36.32 35.02
C GLY A 259 6.20 -35.45 33.98
N ILE A 260 7.05 -34.53 34.44
CA ILE A 260 8.13 -33.92 33.67
C ILE A 260 9.27 -34.95 33.59
N ASP A 261 9.83 -35.20 32.39
CA ASP A 261 11.26 -35.11 32.06
C ASP A 261 11.54 -35.71 30.66
N LEU A 262 11.84 -34.84 29.69
CA LEU A 262 13.11 -34.75 28.94
C LEU A 262 13.01 -33.64 27.88
#